data_AF-A0A8H4J886-F1
#
_entry.id   AF-A0A8H4J886-F1
#
_cell.length_a   1.000
_cell.length_b   1.000
_cell.length_c   1.000
_cell.angle_alpha   90.00
_cell.angle_beta   90.00
_cell.angle_gamma   90.00
#
_symmetry.space_group_name_H-M   'P 1'
#
loop_
_entity.id
_entity.type
_entity.pdbx_description
1 polymer ?
#
loop_
_entity_poly.entity_id
_entity_poly.type
_entity_poly.pdbx_seq_one_letter_code
_entity_poly.pdbx_strand_id
1 'polypeptide(L)'
;MKGIIAQPDEVLDMERAFAEVDQIAWSLGHDKYVVDPWQGVIVKYDLNRAIDIIANNMKDELHEVFDEQFGTDTQNWKKIELSTTVKMIVAQAASRFTVGLPL
;
A
#
# COMPACT_ATOMS: atom_id res chain seq x y z
N MET A 1 -20.12 -11.95 -31.49
CA MET A 1 -19.40 -10.70 -31.18
C MET A 1 -20.15 -9.43 -31.60
N LYS A 2 -20.70 -9.29 -32.83
CA LYS A 2 -21.42 -8.06 -33.25
C LYS A 2 -22.53 -7.57 -32.30
N GLY A 3 -23.29 -8.48 -31.67
CA GLY A 3 -24.35 -8.10 -30.72
C GLY A 3 -23.85 -7.61 -29.36
N ILE A 4 -22.66 -8.04 -28.91
CA ILE A 4 -22.06 -7.57 -27.65
C ILE A 4 -21.48 -6.17 -27.85
N ILE A 5 -20.79 -5.96 -28.98
CA ILE A 5 -20.19 -4.66 -29.33
C ILE A 5 -21.26 -3.57 -29.60
N ALA A 6 -22.51 -3.97 -29.87
CA ALA A 6 -23.62 -3.06 -30.14
C ALA A 6 -24.42 -2.69 -28.87
N GLN A 7 -24.08 -3.24 -27.70
CA GLN A 7 -24.77 -2.89 -26.47
C GLN A 7 -24.34 -1.49 -25.99
N PRO A 8 -25.24 -0.72 -25.36
CA PRO A 8 -24.89 0.53 -24.69
C PRO A 8 -23.86 0.31 -23.58
N ASP A 9 -23.00 1.31 -23.33
CA ASP A 9 -21.99 1.26 -22.27
C ASP A 9 -22.60 1.02 -20.88
N GLU A 10 -23.84 1.46 -20.65
CA GLU A 10 -24.60 1.22 -19.42
C GLU A 10 -25.01 -0.25 -19.21
N VAL A 11 -24.97 -1.07 -20.26
CA VAL A 11 -25.37 -2.49 -20.24
C VAL A 11 -24.16 -3.41 -20.02
N LEU A 12 -22.95 -2.97 -20.41
CA LEU A 12 -21.72 -3.75 -20.28
C LEU A 12 -20.75 -3.09 -19.31
N ASP A 13 -20.88 -3.46 -18.04
CA ASP A 13 -19.95 -3.05 -16.99
C ASP A 13 -19.00 -4.21 -16.65
N MET A 14 -17.75 -4.05 -17.05
CA MET A 14 -16.71 -5.06 -16.84
C MET A 14 -16.38 -5.24 -15.36
N GLU A 15 -16.36 -4.16 -14.57
CA GLU A 15 -16.01 -4.22 -13.14
C GLU A 15 -17.08 -4.98 -12.35
N ARG A 16 -18.35 -4.74 -12.67
CA ARG A 16 -19.47 -5.52 -12.10
C ARG A 16 -19.44 -6.98 -12.51
N ALA A 17 -19.13 -7.26 -13.77
CA ALA A 17 -19.00 -8.64 -14.25
C ALA A 17 -17.89 -9.39 -13.50
N PHE A 18 -16.73 -8.75 -13.26
CA PHE A 18 -15.67 -9.33 -12.43
C PHE A 18 -16.12 -9.51 -10.98
N ALA A 19 -16.78 -8.51 -10.39
CA ALA A 19 -17.26 -8.61 -9.02
C ALA A 19 -18.26 -9.76 -8.82
N GLU A 20 -19.09 -10.04 -9.83
CA GLU A 20 -19.99 -11.19 -9.85
C GLU A 20 -19.21 -12.52 -10.00
N VAL A 21 -18.31 -12.64 -10.98
CA VAL A 21 -17.53 -13.86 -11.22
C VAL A 21 -16.68 -14.23 -10.01
N ASP A 22 -16.02 -13.25 -9.40
CA ASP A 22 -15.14 -13.45 -8.23
C ASP A 22 -15.93 -13.53 -6.90
N GLN A 23 -17.27 -13.42 -6.96
CA GLN A 23 -18.17 -13.52 -5.81
C GLN A 23 -17.78 -12.54 -4.68
N ILE A 24 -17.41 -11.31 -5.05
CA ILE A 24 -16.85 -10.30 -4.15
C ILE A 24 -17.80 -9.96 -3.01
N ALA A 25 -19.10 -9.86 -3.29
CA ALA A 25 -20.10 -9.61 -2.26
C ALA A 25 -20.12 -10.71 -1.19
N TRP A 26 -19.77 -11.95 -1.54
CA TRP A 26 -19.74 -13.08 -0.62
C TRP A 26 -18.42 -13.19 0.15
N SER A 27 -17.30 -12.86 -0.50
CA SER A 27 -15.97 -12.91 0.13
C SER A 27 -15.69 -11.69 1.02
N LEU A 28 -16.13 -10.50 0.61
CA LEU A 28 -15.86 -9.22 1.29
C LEU A 28 -17.11 -8.57 1.93
N GLY A 29 -18.28 -9.20 1.79
CA GLY A 29 -19.54 -8.72 2.34
C GLY A 29 -20.23 -7.60 1.54
N HIS A 30 -19.56 -7.03 0.52
CA HIS A 30 -20.13 -6.06 -0.41
C HIS A 30 -19.23 -5.91 -1.66
N ASP A 31 -19.83 -5.74 -2.84
CA ASP A 31 -19.13 -5.50 -4.12
C ASP A 31 -18.38 -4.15 -4.22
N LYS A 32 -18.81 -3.12 -3.46
CA LYS A 32 -18.24 -1.77 -3.46
C LYS A 32 -16.72 -1.73 -3.26
N TYR A 33 -16.14 -2.72 -2.60
CA TYR A 33 -14.70 -2.77 -2.38
C TYR A 33 -13.90 -3.03 -3.66
N VAL A 34 -14.57 -3.41 -4.76
CA VAL A 34 -13.98 -3.65 -6.07
C VAL A 34 -14.60 -2.75 -7.14
N VAL A 35 -15.92 -2.55 -7.13
CA VAL A 35 -16.62 -1.76 -8.17
C VAL A 35 -16.60 -0.24 -7.92
N ASP A 36 -16.19 0.20 -6.73
CA ASP A 36 -15.97 1.62 -6.46
C ASP A 36 -14.49 1.94 -6.65
N PRO A 37 -14.11 2.81 -7.61
CA PRO A 37 -12.73 3.18 -7.86
C PRO A 37 -12.16 4.18 -6.85
N TRP A 38 -12.86 4.47 -5.75
CA TRP A 38 -12.48 5.51 -4.77
C TRP A 38 -11.00 5.43 -4.33
N GLN A 39 -10.44 4.24 -4.10
CA GLN A 39 -9.02 4.08 -3.74
C GLN A 39 -8.09 4.67 -4.82
N GLY A 40 -8.39 4.43 -6.09
CA GLY A 40 -7.61 4.96 -7.21
C GLY A 40 -7.78 6.47 -7.37
N VAL A 41 -8.98 6.97 -7.08
CA VAL A 41 -9.29 8.42 -7.06
C VAL A 41 -8.49 9.14 -5.97
N ILE A 42 -8.44 8.58 -4.75
CA ILE A 42 -7.62 9.11 -3.66
C ILE A 42 -6.14 9.11 -4.03
N VAL A 43 -5.63 8.00 -4.58
CA VAL A 43 -4.23 7.94 -5.03
C VAL A 43 -3.95 9.02 -6.08
N LYS A 44 -4.85 9.20 -7.04
CA LYS A 44 -4.69 10.18 -8.12
C LYS A 44 -4.68 11.62 -7.62
N TYR A 45 -5.64 12.00 -6.78
CA TYR A 45 -5.87 13.40 -6.41
C TYR A 45 -5.23 13.81 -5.08
N ASP A 46 -5.19 12.91 -4.11
CA ASP A 46 -4.80 13.24 -2.73
C ASP A 46 -3.40 12.75 -2.38
N LEU A 47 -3.01 11.56 -2.84
CA LEU A 47 -1.70 11.00 -2.49
C LEU A 47 -0.56 11.86 -3.04
N ASN A 48 -0.67 12.38 -4.27
CA ASN A 48 0.33 13.28 -4.84
C ASN A 48 0.56 14.54 -3.98
N ARG A 49 -0.47 15.04 -3.31
CA ARG A 49 -0.34 16.19 -2.40
C ARG A 49 0.25 15.80 -1.05
N ALA A 50 -0.03 14.58 -0.60
CA ALA A 50 0.44 14.07 0.68
C ALA A 50 1.82 13.41 0.62
N ILE A 51 2.32 13.04 -0.56
CA ILE A 51 3.50 12.18 -0.70
C ILE A 51 4.75 12.80 -0.08
N ASP A 52 4.95 14.10 -0.25
CA ASP A 52 6.10 14.80 0.34
C ASP A 52 6.02 14.82 1.87
N ILE A 53 4.82 15.00 2.42
CA ILE A 53 4.59 14.96 3.87
C ILE A 53 4.84 13.54 4.40
N ILE A 54 4.29 12.53 3.71
CA ILE A 54 4.47 11.12 4.06
C ILE A 54 5.95 10.73 4.00
N ALA A 55 6.66 11.11 2.94
CA ALA A 55 8.07 10.81 2.75
C ALA A 55 8.95 11.47 3.83
N ASN A 56 8.65 12.71 4.20
CA ASN A 56 9.37 13.40 5.28
C ASN A 56 9.13 12.73 6.64
N ASN A 57 7.88 12.37 6.96
CA ASN A 57 7.59 11.65 8.21
C ASN A 57 8.25 10.25 8.23
N MET A 58 8.22 9.53 7.11
CA MET A 58 8.86 8.21 6.98
C MET A 58 10.39 8.31 7.11
N LYS A 59 11.00 9.39 6.61
CA LYS A 59 12.44 9.62 6.72
C LYS A 59 12.89 9.64 8.19
N ASP A 60 12.13 10.32 9.05
CA ASP A 60 12.46 10.42 10.47
C ASP A 60 12.37 9.04 11.14
N GLU A 61 11.35 8.24 10.81
CA GLU A 61 11.25 6.87 11.33
C GLU A 61 12.34 5.94 10.80
N LEU A 62 12.72 6.07 9.52
CA LEU A 62 13.81 5.29 8.92
C LEU A 62 15.15 5.61 9.58
N HIS A 63 15.40 6.87 9.97
CA HIS A 63 16.62 7.25 10.66
C HIS A 63 16.80 6.45 11.96
N GLU A 64 15.77 6.46 12.82
CA GLU A 64 15.78 5.72 14.08
C GLU A 64 15.95 4.21 13.85
N VAL A 65 15.22 3.66 12.88
CA VAL A 65 15.26 2.22 12.58
C VAL A 65 16.60 1.79 11.98
N PHE A 66 17.25 2.63 11.18
CA PHE A 66 18.59 2.31 10.66
C PHE A 66 19.61 2.25 11.79
N ASP A 67 19.58 3.21 12.72
CA ASP A 67 20.49 3.21 13.87
C ASP A 67 20.29 1.97 14.73
N GLU A 68 19.04 1.52 14.93
CA GLU A 68 18.75 0.29 15.68
C GLU A 68 19.23 -0.99 14.95
N GLN A 69 19.00 -1.08 13.63
CA GLN A 69 19.24 -2.31 12.87
C GLN A 69 20.71 -2.44 12.42
N PHE A 70 21.33 -1.36 11.96
CA PHE A 70 22.73 -1.34 11.55
C PHE A 70 23.67 -1.11 12.73
N GLY A 71 23.24 -0.33 13.73
CA GLY A 71 24.09 0.17 14.80
C GLY A 71 24.84 1.44 14.39
N THR A 72 25.41 2.11 15.38
CA THR A 72 26.11 3.40 15.22
C THR A 72 27.64 3.29 15.30
N ASP A 73 28.19 2.06 15.42
CA ASP A 73 29.63 1.84 15.43
C ASP A 73 30.23 1.99 14.03
N THR A 74 31.05 3.02 13.85
CA THR A 74 31.73 3.34 12.59
C THR A 74 33.16 2.78 12.53
N GLN A 75 33.67 2.23 13.62
CA GLN A 75 35.05 1.74 13.76
C GLN A 75 35.12 0.22 13.65
N ASN A 76 34.19 -0.50 14.27
CA ASN A 76 34.16 -1.97 14.27
C ASN A 76 32.96 -2.51 13.48
N TRP A 77 33.18 -2.70 12.19
CA TRP A 77 32.13 -3.18 11.29
C TRP A 77 31.76 -4.64 11.57
N LYS A 78 30.45 -4.90 11.76
CA LYS A 78 29.89 -6.24 11.89
C LYS A 78 29.29 -6.71 10.56
N LYS A 79 29.32 -8.03 10.32
CA LYS A 79 28.55 -8.62 9.22
C LYS A 79 27.08 -8.70 9.61
N ILE A 80 26.20 -8.36 8.67
CA ILE A 80 24.75 -8.47 8.82
C ILE A 80 24.17 -9.33 7.70
N GLU A 81 23.05 -9.99 7.98
CA GLU A 81 22.28 -10.71 6.96
C GLU A 81 21.31 -9.70 6.32
N LEU A 82 21.69 -9.19 5.15
CA LEU A 82 21.04 -8.05 4.52
C LEU A 82 19.53 -8.28 4.29
N SER A 83 19.11 -9.47 3.87
CA SER A 83 17.71 -9.74 3.55
C SER A 83 16.82 -9.65 4.80
N THR A 84 17.25 -10.27 5.89
CA THR A 84 16.56 -10.23 7.18
C THR A 84 16.58 -8.83 7.76
N THR A 85 17.74 -8.16 7.74
CA THR A 85 17.85 -6.80 8.27
C THR A 85 16.95 -5.81 7.51
N VAL A 86 16.93 -5.85 6.17
CA VAL A 86 16.06 -4.97 5.37
C VAL A 86 14.58 -5.25 5.63
N LYS A 87 14.18 -6.52 5.75
CA LYS A 87 12.79 -6.86 6.11
C LYS A 87 12.41 -6.29 7.46
N MET A 88 13.31 -6.36 8.45
CA MET A 88 13.06 -5.77 9.76
C MET A 88 12.98 -4.25 9.70
N ILE A 89 13.85 -3.59 8.94
CA ILE A 89 13.79 -2.14 8.75
C ILE A 89 12.42 -1.72 8.20
N VAL A 90 11.95 -2.38 7.14
CA VAL A 90 10.65 -2.09 6.52
C VAL A 90 9.51 -2.33 7.51
N ALA A 91 9.50 -3.47 8.20
CA ALA A 91 8.44 -3.80 9.15
C ALA A 91 8.38 -2.81 10.33
N GLN A 92 9.54 -2.43 10.85
CA GLN A 92 9.65 -1.53 12.00
C GLN A 92 9.29 -0.09 11.62
N ALA A 93 9.85 0.44 10.53
CA ALA A 93 9.53 1.79 10.06
C ALA A 93 8.04 1.92 9.69
N ALA A 94 7.45 0.91 9.04
CA ALA A 94 6.02 0.89 8.72
C ALA A 94 5.16 0.86 9.99
N SER A 95 5.55 0.06 11.00
CA SER A 95 4.85 0.02 12.30
C SER A 95 4.88 1.38 12.99
N ARG A 96 6.08 1.99 13.06
CA ARG A 96 6.28 3.31 13.66
C ARG A 96 5.44 4.39 12.99
N PHE A 97 5.48 4.44 11.66
CA PHE A 97 4.71 5.38 10.85
C PHE A 97 3.19 5.21 11.01
N THR A 98 2.71 3.96 11.06
CA THR A 98 1.26 3.67 11.03
C THR A 98 0.62 3.77 12.41
N VAL A 99 1.29 3.28 13.45
CA VAL A 99 0.74 3.21 14.81
C VAL A 99 1.05 4.49 15.61
N GLY A 100 2.17 5.15 15.31
CA GLY A 100 2.66 6.29 16.10
C GLY A 100 3.22 5.87 17.46
N LEU A 101 3.70 6.85 18.24
CA LEU A 101 4.24 6.64 19.58
C LEU A 101 3.12 6.73 20.65
N PRO A 102 3.22 5.99 21.78
CA PRO A 102 4.27 5.05 22.14
C PRO A 102 4.07 3.67 21.48
N LEU A 103 5.18 3.00 21.18
CA LEU A 103 5.23 1.63 20.64
C LEU A 103 5.66 0.64 21.73
#